data_AF-A0A940CP87-F1
#
_entry.id   AF-A0A940CP87-F1
#
_cell.length_a   1.000
_cell.length_b   1.000
_cell.length_c   1.000
_cell.angle_alpha   90.00
_cell.angle_beta   90.00
_cell.angle_gamma   90.00
#
_symmetry.space_group_name_H-M   'P 1'
#
loop_
_entity.id
_entity.type
_entity.pdbx_description
1 polymer ?
#
loop_
_entity_poly.entity_id
_entity_poly.type
_entity_poly.pdbx_seq_one_letter_code
_entity_poly.pdbx_strand_id
1 'polypeptide(L)'
;MKKKNSTARRKRVKFDNKHLNDPKIKKLYLTFKKQLYSQINNEKFCIGVSGGPDSLALAFLCKIFSKEFNSKFIALIIDHNLRKQSGIEARKVKIILTKHKIRAKVLTWKDKIPKSNIQFNARNIRYFLLNNECNKLNIKNLVLAHHEGDLIENFFIRLFRGSGLKGLSSLNIKGHSENNI
;
A
#
# COMPACT_ATOMS: atom_id res chain seq x y z
N MET A 1 -7.75 -42.78 28.10
CA MET A 1 -6.54 -42.03 27.67
C MET A 1 -6.92 -40.66 27.10
N LYS A 2 -6.55 -39.56 27.76
CA LYS A 2 -6.77 -38.18 27.32
C LYS A 2 -5.80 -37.83 26.18
N LYS A 3 -6.28 -37.44 25.00
CA LYS A 3 -5.44 -36.78 23.97
C LYS A 3 -5.51 -35.27 24.15
N LYS A 4 -4.34 -34.68 24.39
CA LYS A 4 -4.09 -33.28 24.75
C LYS A 4 -4.41 -32.34 23.57
N ASN A 5 -5.20 -31.30 23.84
CA ASN A 5 -5.34 -30.13 22.99
C ASN A 5 -4.01 -29.35 22.95
N SER A 6 -3.40 -29.22 21.77
CA SER A 6 -2.25 -28.33 21.57
C SER A 6 -2.74 -26.91 21.34
N THR A 7 -3.01 -26.17 22.41
CA THR A 7 -3.15 -24.71 22.36
C THR A 7 -1.79 -24.12 22.03
N ALA A 8 -1.54 -23.86 20.74
CA ALA A 8 -0.40 -23.10 20.29
C ALA A 8 -0.47 -21.68 20.89
N ARG A 9 0.28 -21.45 21.96
CA ARG A 9 0.48 -20.15 22.59
C ARG A 9 1.08 -19.21 21.53
N ARG A 10 0.24 -18.36 20.92
CA ARG A 10 0.70 -17.25 20.08
C ARG A 10 1.58 -16.36 20.96
N LYS A 11 2.91 -16.49 20.84
CA LYS A 11 3.86 -15.54 21.43
C LYS A 11 3.52 -14.16 20.84
N ARG A 12 2.92 -13.27 21.63
CA ARG A 12 2.81 -11.85 21.28
C ARG A 12 4.24 -11.33 21.16
N VAL A 13 4.70 -11.19 19.92
CA VAL A 13 5.96 -10.52 19.61
C VAL A 13 5.83 -9.11 20.15
N LYS A 14 6.57 -8.78 21.20
CA LYS A 14 6.59 -7.43 21.76
C LYS A 14 7.07 -6.47 20.68
N PHE A 15 6.22 -5.51 20.42
CA PHE A 15 6.25 -4.56 19.32
C PHE A 15 7.16 -3.40 19.70
N ASP A 16 8.36 -3.34 19.12
CA ASP A 16 9.25 -2.20 19.33
C ASP A 16 9.14 -1.23 18.15
N ASN A 17 8.04 -0.45 18.16
CA ASN A 17 7.79 0.61 17.18
C ASN A 17 7.90 1.97 17.88
N LYS A 18 9.14 2.42 18.08
CA LYS A 18 9.42 3.78 18.58
C LYS A 18 8.65 4.88 17.82
N HIS A 19 8.30 4.65 16.54
CA HIS A 19 7.52 5.58 15.71
C HIS A 19 6.02 5.66 16.02
N LEU A 20 5.43 4.67 16.70
CA LEU A 20 4.00 4.71 17.12
C LEU A 20 3.81 5.30 18.51
N ASN A 21 4.88 5.82 19.11
CA ASN A 21 4.81 6.58 20.36
C ASN A 21 4.16 7.95 20.14
N ASP A 22 4.20 8.48 18.90
CA ASP A 22 3.44 9.67 18.54
C ASP A 22 1.93 9.35 18.50
N PRO A 23 1.09 10.03 19.30
CA PRO A 23 -0.36 9.80 19.34
C PRO A 23 -1.06 9.96 17.98
N LYS A 24 -0.58 10.88 17.13
CA LYS A 24 -1.14 11.12 15.79
C LYS A 24 -0.84 9.94 14.87
N ILE A 25 0.41 9.46 14.87
CA ILE A 25 0.82 8.28 14.07
C ILE A 25 0.09 7.03 14.56
N LYS A 26 -0.10 6.89 15.88
CA LYS A 26 -0.89 5.80 16.46
C LYS A 26 -2.33 5.82 15.97
N LYS A 27 -3.00 6.98 16.02
CA LYS A 27 -4.39 7.13 15.55
C LYS A 27 -4.50 6.82 14.05
N LEU A 28 -3.59 7.35 13.24
CA LEU A 28 -3.49 7.06 11.81
C LEU A 28 -3.40 5.56 11.55
N TYR A 29 -2.46 4.89 12.22
CA TYR A 29 -2.26 3.46 12.05
C TYR A 29 -3.49 2.66 12.47
N LEU A 30 -4.20 3.05 13.54
CA LEU A 30 -5.45 2.39 13.95
C LEU A 30 -6.53 2.48 12.87
N THR A 31 -6.70 3.66 12.25
CA THR A 31 -7.65 3.85 11.14
C THR A 31 -7.26 2.99 9.93
N PHE A 32 -6.01 3.10 9.50
CA PHE A 32 -5.47 2.31 8.40
C PHE A 32 -5.64 0.80 8.63
N LYS A 33 -5.28 0.34 9.83
CA LYS A 33 -5.39 -1.06 10.24
C LYS A 33 -6.81 -1.57 10.13
N LYS A 34 -7.78 -0.81 10.64
CA LYS A 34 -9.21 -1.20 10.62
C LYS A 34 -9.67 -1.40 9.18
N GLN A 35 -9.39 -0.43 8.31
CA GLN A 35 -9.81 -0.46 6.91
C GLN A 35 -9.13 -1.59 6.13
N LEU A 36 -7.81 -1.73 6.28
CA LEU A 36 -7.07 -2.77 5.58
C LEU A 36 -7.53 -4.16 6.06
N TYR A 37 -7.64 -4.38 7.38
CA TYR A 37 -8.09 -5.66 7.92
C TYR A 37 -9.50 -6.03 7.45
N SER A 38 -10.43 -5.08 7.34
CA SER A 38 -11.78 -5.38 6.82
C SER A 38 -11.80 -5.85 5.37
N GLN A 39 -10.81 -5.44 4.56
CA GLN A 39 -10.76 -5.75 3.14
C GLN A 39 -9.94 -7.01 2.84
N ILE A 40 -8.79 -7.17 3.50
CA ILE A 40 -7.83 -8.24 3.18
C ILE A 40 -7.62 -9.24 4.33
N ASN A 41 -8.21 -8.98 5.49
CA ASN A 41 -8.03 -9.79 6.70
C ASN A 41 -6.52 -9.99 7.01
N ASN A 42 -6.08 -11.25 7.11
CA ASN A 42 -4.69 -11.65 7.32
C ASN A 42 -4.07 -12.30 6.06
N GLU A 43 -4.69 -12.12 4.89
CA GLU A 43 -4.23 -12.72 3.65
C GLU A 43 -2.97 -12.05 3.10
N LYS A 44 -2.38 -12.67 2.07
CA LYS A 44 -1.28 -12.08 1.32
C LYS A 44 -1.79 -10.92 0.47
N PHE A 45 -0.97 -9.88 0.32
CA PHE A 45 -1.33 -8.72 -0.50
C PHE A 45 -0.11 -8.11 -1.20
N CYS A 46 -0.35 -7.42 -2.30
CA CYS A 46 0.63 -6.59 -3.00
C CYS A 46 0.38 -5.13 -2.68
N ILE A 47 1.41 -4.31 -2.71
CA ILE A 47 1.27 -2.85 -2.66
C ILE A 47 1.97 -2.19 -3.85
N GLY A 48 1.38 -1.14 -4.42
CA GLY A 48 2.04 -0.31 -5.44
C GLY A 48 2.81 0.84 -4.80
N VAL A 49 4.10 1.00 -5.13
CA VAL A 49 4.96 2.05 -4.59
C VAL A 49 5.60 2.86 -5.71
N SER A 50 5.28 4.15 -5.80
CA SER A 50 5.86 5.07 -6.80
C SER A 50 7.19 5.68 -6.34
N GLY A 51 7.43 5.72 -5.02
CA GLY A 51 8.56 6.42 -4.43
C GLY A 51 8.21 7.80 -3.87
N GLY A 52 6.98 8.28 -4.11
CA GLY A 52 6.45 9.47 -3.45
C GLY A 52 6.16 9.23 -1.96
N PRO A 53 6.05 10.31 -1.16
CA PRO A 53 5.88 10.24 0.29
C PRO A 53 4.68 9.38 0.72
N ASP A 54 3.54 9.52 0.04
CA ASP A 54 2.31 8.78 0.37
C ASP A 54 2.49 7.28 0.17
N SER A 55 3.10 6.88 -0.95
CA SER A 55 3.33 5.47 -1.26
C SER A 55 4.39 4.82 -0.36
N LEU A 56 5.38 5.59 0.09
CA LEU A 56 6.36 5.14 1.08
C LEU A 56 5.69 5.00 2.45
N ALA A 57 4.88 5.96 2.86
CA ALA A 57 4.12 5.90 4.11
C ALA A 57 3.18 4.69 4.16
N LEU A 58 2.46 4.42 3.06
CA LEU A 58 1.68 3.20 2.89
C LEU A 58 2.54 1.96 3.12
N ALA A 59 3.72 1.87 2.50
CA ALA A 59 4.62 0.73 2.66
C ALA A 59 5.08 0.53 4.11
N PHE A 60 5.34 1.63 4.84
CA PHE A 60 5.66 1.58 6.26
C PHE A 60 4.48 1.11 7.12
N LEU A 61 3.27 1.61 6.88
CA LEU A 61 2.07 1.19 7.60
C LEU A 61 1.75 -0.29 7.34
N CYS A 62 1.87 -0.75 6.07
CA CYS A 62 1.73 -2.15 5.70
C CYS A 62 2.76 -3.05 6.38
N LYS A 63 4.00 -2.57 6.57
CA LYS A 63 5.03 -3.31 7.32
C LYS A 63 4.63 -3.50 8.78
N ILE A 64 4.09 -2.47 9.42
CA ILE A 64 3.61 -2.55 10.80
C ILE A 64 2.45 -3.56 10.88
N PHE A 65 1.48 -3.44 9.97
CA PHE A 65 0.34 -4.34 9.86
C PHE A 65 0.75 -5.80 9.65
N SER A 66 1.66 -6.04 8.70
CA SER A 66 2.21 -7.36 8.39
C SER A 66 2.83 -8.04 9.62
N LYS A 67 3.53 -7.29 10.46
CA LYS A 67 4.07 -7.81 11.73
C LYS A 67 2.99 -8.11 12.77
N GLU A 68 1.98 -7.25 12.88
CA GLU A 68 0.90 -7.40 13.87
C GLU A 68 0.00 -8.61 13.57
N PHE A 69 -0.36 -8.83 12.30
CA PHE A 69 -1.29 -9.88 11.88
C PHE A 69 -0.62 -11.10 11.24
N ASN A 70 0.71 -11.11 11.13
CA ASN A 70 1.48 -12.13 10.43
C ASN A 70 1.09 -12.28 8.93
N SER A 71 0.54 -11.22 8.33
CA SER A 71 0.22 -11.15 6.90
C SER A 71 1.51 -10.95 6.09
N LYS A 72 1.61 -11.52 4.90
CA LYS A 72 2.77 -11.33 4.02
C LYS A 72 2.44 -10.35 2.89
N PHE A 73 3.35 -9.44 2.58
CA PHE A 73 3.18 -8.54 1.44
C PHE A 73 4.44 -8.34 0.64
N ILE A 74 4.26 -7.86 -0.59
CA ILE A 74 5.33 -7.43 -1.48
C ILE A 74 5.02 -6.04 -2.04
N ALA A 75 6.03 -5.18 -2.08
CA ALA A 75 5.95 -3.91 -2.77
C ALA A 75 6.32 -4.07 -4.26
N LEU A 76 5.48 -3.51 -5.13
CA LEU A 76 5.64 -3.49 -6.57
C LEU A 76 5.90 -2.06 -7.01
N ILE A 77 7.04 -1.83 -7.66
CA ILE A 77 7.48 -0.54 -8.17
C ILE A 77 7.39 -0.60 -9.69
N ILE A 78 6.72 0.36 -10.32
CA ILE A 78 6.60 0.38 -11.78
C ILE A 78 7.66 1.31 -12.37
N ASP A 79 8.44 0.77 -13.30
CA ASP A 79 9.32 1.54 -14.17
C ASP A 79 8.71 1.56 -15.57
N HIS A 80 8.11 2.69 -15.94
CA HIS A 80 7.51 2.88 -17.27
C HIS A 80 8.54 3.04 -18.39
N ASN A 81 9.83 3.15 -18.06
CA ASN A 81 10.91 3.39 -19.02
C ASN A 81 10.69 4.63 -19.90
N LEU A 82 9.96 5.64 -19.38
CA LEU A 82 9.62 6.87 -20.10
C LEU A 82 10.83 7.77 -20.35
N ARG A 83 11.86 7.65 -19.50
CA ARG A 83 13.10 8.43 -19.59
C ARG A 83 14.27 7.59 -19.10
N LYS A 84 15.48 7.88 -19.58
CA LYS A 84 16.71 7.15 -19.24
C LYS A 84 16.91 6.95 -17.72
N GLN A 85 16.45 7.91 -16.91
CA GLN A 85 16.66 7.91 -15.46
C GLN A 85 15.57 7.15 -14.67
N SER A 86 14.45 6.75 -15.28
CA SER A 86 13.32 6.14 -14.55
C SER A 86 13.72 4.83 -13.85
N GLY A 87 14.53 4.00 -14.51
CA GLY A 87 15.06 2.78 -13.92
C GLY A 87 16.00 3.03 -12.74
N ILE A 88 16.73 4.15 -12.71
CA ILE A 88 17.58 4.49 -11.56
C ILE A 88 16.71 4.87 -10.36
N GLU A 89 15.62 5.61 -10.58
CA GLU A 89 14.69 5.98 -9.52
C GLU A 89 13.93 4.78 -8.96
N ALA A 90 13.43 3.89 -9.82
CA ALA A 90 12.77 2.67 -9.38
C ALA A 90 13.71 1.80 -8.50
N ARG A 91 15.01 1.74 -8.86
CA ARG A 91 16.03 1.07 -8.05
C ARG A 91 16.29 1.80 -6.73
N LYS A 92 16.33 3.14 -6.70
CA LYS A 92 16.45 3.92 -5.46
C LYS A 92 15.29 3.61 -4.50
N VAL A 93 14.05 3.57 -5.00
CA VAL A 93 12.87 3.19 -4.20
C VAL A 93 13.02 1.78 -3.65
N LYS A 94 13.44 0.81 -4.47
CA LYS A 94 13.72 -0.56 -4.01
C LYS A 94 14.78 -0.59 -2.90
N ILE A 95 15.83 0.20 -3.01
CA ILE A 95 16.88 0.32 -1.98
C ILE A 95 16.31 0.87 -0.68
N ILE A 96 15.46 1.91 -0.73
CA ILE A 96 14.80 2.47 0.46
C ILE A 96 13.95 1.38 1.14
N LEU A 97 13.10 0.70 0.39
CA LEU A 97 12.22 -0.35 0.94
C LEU A 97 13.02 -1.51 1.55
N THR A 98 14.08 -1.96 0.88
CA THR A 98 14.94 -3.05 1.37
C THR A 98 15.73 -2.67 2.63
N LYS A 99 16.24 -1.43 2.73
CA LYS A 99 16.83 -0.89 3.98
C LYS A 99 15.84 -0.99 5.15
N HIS A 100 14.55 -0.82 4.88
CA HIS A 100 13.49 -0.99 5.86
C HIS A 100 12.93 -2.41 5.92
N LYS A 101 13.62 -3.44 5.42
CA LYS A 101 13.20 -4.86 5.48
C LYS A 101 11.81 -5.10 4.82
N ILE A 102 11.49 -4.34 3.78
CA ILE A 102 10.29 -4.53 2.95
C ILE A 102 10.72 -5.21 1.65
N ARG A 103 10.12 -6.35 1.34
CA ARG A 103 10.36 -7.07 0.08
C ARG A 103 9.78 -6.25 -1.07
N ALA A 104 10.60 -5.94 -2.06
CA ALA A 104 10.19 -5.11 -3.19
C ALA A 104 10.66 -5.69 -4.54
N LYS A 105 9.81 -5.57 -5.56
CA LYS A 105 10.07 -5.96 -6.95
C LYS A 105 9.84 -4.77 -7.88
N VAL A 106 10.77 -4.53 -8.78
CA VAL A 106 10.60 -3.54 -9.87
C VAL A 106 10.03 -4.27 -11.07
N LEU A 107 8.96 -3.73 -11.64
CA LEU A 107 8.31 -4.19 -12.85
C LEU A 107 8.57 -3.15 -13.94
N THR A 108 9.37 -3.53 -14.92
CA THR A 108 9.76 -2.64 -16.01
C THR A 108 8.90 -2.92 -17.24
N TRP A 109 8.27 -1.87 -17.76
CA TRP A 109 7.65 -1.90 -19.08
C TRP A 109 8.73 -1.92 -20.16
N LYS A 110 8.66 -2.90 -21.07
CA LYS A 110 9.68 -3.08 -22.12
C LYS A 110 9.29 -2.47 -23.46
N ASP A 111 8.00 -2.29 -23.71
CA ASP A 111 7.50 -1.81 -25.00
C ASP A 111 7.45 -0.28 -25.05
N LYS A 112 7.21 0.27 -26.25
CA LYS A 112 7.03 1.72 -26.40
C LYS A 112 5.68 2.14 -25.82
N ILE A 113 5.69 3.22 -25.05
CA ILE A 113 4.45 3.87 -24.62
C ILE A 113 3.95 4.72 -25.79
N PRO A 114 2.67 4.61 -26.20
CA PRO A 114 2.14 5.46 -27.25
C PRO A 114 2.33 6.94 -26.92
N LYS A 115 2.73 7.72 -27.93
CA LYS A 115 3.04 9.16 -27.76
C LYS A 115 1.79 10.03 -27.52
N SER A 116 0.61 9.56 -27.94
CA SER A 116 -0.68 10.17 -27.59
C SER A 116 -1.11 9.73 -26.20
N ASN A 117 -1.79 10.60 -25.45
CA ASN A 117 -2.37 10.29 -24.14
C ASN A 117 -1.40 9.56 -23.19
N ILE A 118 -0.15 10.02 -23.10
CA ILE A 118 0.94 9.35 -22.36
C ILE A 118 0.54 9.02 -20.92
N GLN A 119 -0.18 9.93 -20.23
CA GLN A 119 -0.62 9.72 -18.85
C GLN A 119 -1.63 8.57 -18.74
N PHE A 120 -2.64 8.55 -19.61
CA PHE A 120 -3.64 7.47 -19.68
C PHE A 120 -2.98 6.12 -20.00
N ASN A 121 -2.08 6.11 -20.98
CA ASN A 121 -1.36 4.90 -21.36
C ASN A 121 -0.43 4.39 -20.26
N ALA A 122 0.31 5.29 -19.60
CA ALA A 122 1.12 4.94 -18.43
C ALA A 122 0.24 4.37 -17.30
N ARG A 123 -0.93 4.96 -17.05
CA ARG A 123 -1.89 4.44 -16.07
C ARG A 123 -2.36 3.02 -16.41
N ASN A 124 -2.73 2.76 -17.67
CA ASN A 124 -3.17 1.42 -18.10
C ASN A 124 -2.05 0.39 -17.97
N ILE A 125 -0.84 0.75 -18.41
CA ILE A 125 0.36 -0.10 -18.26
C ILE A 125 0.66 -0.38 -16.80
N ARG A 126 0.51 0.61 -15.91
CA ARG A 126 0.69 0.45 -14.46
C ARG A 126 -0.25 -0.63 -13.93
N TYR A 127 -1.55 -0.51 -14.19
CA TYR A 127 -2.53 -1.50 -13.73
C TYR A 127 -2.29 -2.88 -14.35
N PHE A 128 -1.96 -2.94 -15.65
CA PHE A 128 -1.61 -4.18 -16.32
C PHE A 128 -0.44 -4.90 -15.64
N LEU A 129 0.68 -4.19 -15.40
CA LEU A 129 1.86 -4.77 -14.76
C LEU A 129 1.57 -5.23 -13.32
N LEU A 130 0.85 -4.42 -12.55
CA LEU A 130 0.47 -4.77 -11.18
C LEU A 130 -0.41 -6.01 -11.14
N ASN A 131 -1.48 -6.06 -11.94
CA ASN A 131 -2.40 -7.19 -11.99
C ASN A 131 -1.72 -8.47 -12.46
N ASN A 132 -0.88 -8.39 -13.50
CA ASN A 132 -0.13 -9.53 -14.00
C ASN A 132 0.81 -10.10 -12.92
N GLU A 133 1.49 -9.24 -12.17
CA GLU A 133 2.36 -9.70 -11.08
C GLU A 133 1.57 -10.27 -9.90
N CYS A 134 0.45 -9.66 -9.51
CA CYS A 134 -0.47 -10.23 -8.52
C CYS A 134 -0.91 -11.64 -8.90
N ASN A 135 -1.31 -11.85 -10.15
CA ASN A 135 -1.71 -13.16 -10.68
C ASN A 135 -0.55 -14.18 -10.62
N LYS A 136 0.65 -13.79 -11.05
CA LYS A 136 1.85 -14.66 -10.97
C LYS A 136 2.20 -15.08 -9.54
N LEU A 137 1.95 -14.20 -8.57
CA LEU A 137 2.20 -14.46 -7.15
C LEU A 137 1.02 -15.16 -6.45
N ASN A 138 -0.09 -15.39 -7.16
CA ASN A 138 -1.34 -15.91 -6.64
C ASN A 138 -1.86 -15.07 -5.44
N ILE A 139 -1.79 -13.75 -5.58
CA ILE A 139 -2.21 -12.75 -4.60
C ILE A 139 -3.40 -11.98 -5.18
N LYS A 140 -4.55 -12.03 -4.52
CA LYS A 140 -5.78 -11.36 -4.96
C LYS A 140 -5.87 -9.89 -4.53
N ASN A 141 -5.17 -9.54 -3.46
CA ASN A 141 -5.30 -8.24 -2.82
C ASN A 141 -4.21 -7.28 -3.30
N LEU A 142 -4.59 -6.13 -3.86
CA LEU A 142 -3.68 -5.06 -4.29
C LEU A 142 -4.05 -3.75 -3.58
N VAL A 143 -3.10 -3.15 -2.87
CA VAL A 143 -3.28 -1.88 -2.15
C VAL A 143 -2.46 -0.79 -2.83
N LEU A 144 -3.08 0.36 -3.08
CA LEU A 144 -2.43 1.50 -3.73
C LEU A 144 -2.60 2.76 -2.88
N ALA A 145 -1.61 3.64 -2.92
CA ALA A 145 -1.70 4.96 -2.30
C ALA A 145 -2.55 5.95 -3.13
N HIS A 146 -2.94 5.58 -4.36
CA HIS A 146 -3.79 6.39 -5.25
C HIS A 146 -4.71 5.52 -6.13
N HIS A 147 -5.98 5.89 -6.18
CA HIS A 147 -6.94 5.58 -7.25
C HIS A 147 -7.80 6.85 -7.48
N GLU A 148 -8.26 7.08 -8.71
CA GLU A 148 -9.12 8.21 -9.09
C GLU A 148 -10.48 8.12 -8.38
N GLY A 149 -10.54 8.75 -7.22
CA GLY A 149 -11.64 8.69 -6.28
C GLY A 149 -11.20 9.34 -4.96
N ASP A 150 -11.13 10.66 -4.99
CA ASP A 150 -10.61 11.56 -3.95
C ASP A 150 -11.27 11.43 -2.58
N LEU A 151 -10.85 10.45 -1.79
CA LEU A 151 -11.09 10.45 -0.34
C LEU A 151 -9.82 10.11 0.47
N ILE A 152 -8.91 9.30 -0.07
CA ILE A 152 -7.64 8.95 0.58
C ILE A 152 -6.54 9.98 0.29
N GLU A 153 -6.61 10.66 -0.86
CA GLU A 153 -5.65 11.70 -1.26
C GLU A 153 -5.68 12.91 -0.31
N ASN A 154 -6.88 13.42 -0.02
CA ASN A 154 -7.09 14.47 0.98
C ASN A 154 -6.62 14.05 2.37
N PHE A 155 -6.70 12.77 2.71
CA PHE A 155 -6.28 12.25 4.01
C PHE A 155 -4.75 12.32 4.18
N PHE A 156 -3.97 11.83 3.22
CA PHE A 156 -2.50 11.83 3.32
C PHE A 156 -1.91 13.23 3.11
N ILE A 157 -2.43 14.02 2.15
CA ILE A 157 -1.98 15.40 1.93
C ILE A 157 -2.20 16.26 3.20
N ARG A 158 -3.36 16.15 3.86
CA ARG A 158 -3.64 16.91 5.09
C ARG A 158 -2.85 16.43 6.29
N LEU A 159 -2.60 15.13 6.37
CA LEU A 159 -1.74 14.52 7.40
C LEU A 159 -0.29 15.02 7.28
N PHE A 160 0.27 15.08 6.06
CA PHE A 160 1.64 15.56 5.83
C PHE A 160 1.78 17.09 5.90
N ARG A 161 0.70 17.86 5.67
CA ARG A 161 0.68 19.33 5.84
C ARG A 161 0.41 19.79 7.28
N GLY A 162 0.43 18.89 8.27
CA GLY A 162 0.30 19.25 9.68
C GLY A 162 -1.10 19.70 10.10
N SER A 163 -2.14 19.39 9.31
CA SER A 163 -3.52 19.74 9.65
C SER A 163 -3.95 19.00 10.91
N GLY A 164 -4.40 19.73 11.94
CA GLY A 164 -4.91 19.15 13.17
C GLY A 164 -6.15 18.27 12.97
N LEU A 165 -6.63 17.63 14.04
CA LEU A 165 -7.74 16.67 14.05
C LEU A 165 -9.03 17.14 13.34
N LYS A 166 -9.28 18.45 13.24
CA LYS A 166 -10.43 19.04 12.52
C LYS A 166 -10.31 18.95 10.98
N GLY A 167 -9.10 18.81 10.42
CA GLY A 167 -8.89 18.61 8.98
C GLY A 167 -9.11 17.17 8.51
N LEU A 168 -9.22 16.23 9.45
CA LEU A 168 -9.35 14.78 9.24
C LEU A 168 -10.80 14.29 9.11
N SER A 169 -11.81 15.16 9.31
CA SER A 169 -13.23 14.80 9.36
C SER A 169 -14.00 14.94 8.05
N SER A 170 -13.37 15.25 6.91
CA SER A 170 -14.07 15.40 5.62
C SER A 170 -14.10 14.13 4.77
N LEU A 171 -14.27 12.96 5.40
CA LEU A 171 -14.62 11.71 4.71
C LEU A 171 -16.14 11.68 4.49
N ASN A 172 -16.63 12.39 3.47
CA ASN A 172 -18.00 12.18 2.99
C ASN A 172 -18.00 10.96 2.07
N ILE A 173 -18.36 9.81 2.65
CA ILE A 173 -18.71 8.61 1.87
C ILE A 173 -20.14 8.83 1.39
N LYS A 174 -20.32 9.20 0.12
CA LYS A 174 -21.63 9.06 -0.52
C LYS A 174 -21.88 7.55 -0.68
N GLY A 175 -22.91 7.04 -0.02
CA GLY A 175 -23.54 5.79 -0.43
C GLY A 175 -24.15 6.01 -1.81
N HIS A 176 -23.87 5.10 -2.75
CA HIS A 176 -24.61 5.08 -4.00
C HIS A 176 -25.99 4.49 -3.69
N SER A 177 -26.95 5.35 -3.41
CA SER A 177 -28.38 5.04 -3.49
C SER A 177 -28.78 5.09 -4.98
N GLU A 178 -29.24 3.94 -5.47
CA GLU A 178 -30.16 3.66 -6.56
C GLU A 178 -30.57 4.74 -7.60
N ASN A 179 -30.70 4.23 -8.84
CA ASN A 179 -31.68 4.54 -9.90
C ASN A 179 -31.28 5.42 -11.11
N ASN A 180 -31.49 4.79 -12.29
CA ASN A 180 -31.93 5.30 -13.60
C ASN A 180 -31.02 6.35 -14.26
N ILE A 181 -30.49 6.17 -15.48
CA ILE A 181 -31.02 5.66 -16.77
C ILE A 181 -29.85 5.06 -17.55
#